data_AF-A0A927VDP2-F1
#
_entry.id   AF-A0A927VDP2-F1
#
_cell.length_a   1.000
_cell.length_b   1.000
_cell.length_c   1.000
_cell.angle_alpha   90.00
_cell.angle_beta   90.00
_cell.angle_gamma   90.00
#
_symmetry.space_group_name_H-M   'P 1'
#
loop_
_entity.id
_entity.type
_entity.pdbx_description
1 polymer ?
#
loop_
_entity_poly.entity_id
_entity_poly.type
_entity_poly.pdbx_seq_one_letter_code
_entity_poly.pdbx_strand_id
1 'polypeptide(L)' 'MENKEKYNFQKLWHLLLDKNMTKKELAEKAEVSVSSMARLKKGIPLSYDRMQRICKAVGVSDVKDIMDKV' A
#
# COMPACT_ATOMS: atom_id res chain seq x y z
N MET A 1 15.64 -18.82 4.29
CA MET A 1 14.70 -18.02 3.49
C MET A 1 14.82 -16.58 3.98
N GLU A 2 15.42 -15.68 3.18
CA GLU A 2 15.67 -14.31 3.62
C GLU A 2 14.35 -13.52 3.74
N ASN A 3 14.04 -13.03 4.93
CA ASN A 3 13.13 -11.91 5.13
C ASN A 3 13.78 -10.67 4.50
N LYS A 4 13.29 -10.27 3.32
CA LYS A 4 13.64 -8.98 2.69
C LYS A 4 12.40 -8.10 2.65
N GLU A 5 11.86 -7.79 3.82
CA GLU A 5 10.95 -6.65 3.94
C GLU A 5 11.82 -5.40 3.74
N LYS A 6 11.83 -4.85 2.52
CA LYS A 6 12.62 -3.64 2.19
C LYS A 6 11.88 -2.35 2.52
N TYR A 7 10.57 -2.45 2.75
CA TYR A 7 9.70 -1.32 2.96
C TYR A 7 8.63 -1.66 4.01
N ASN A 8 8.30 -0.67 4.85
CA ASN A 8 7.22 -0.75 5.81
C ASN A 8 6.04 0.07 5.27
N PHE A 9 4.85 -0.54 5.25
CA PHE A 9 3.60 0.09 4.78
C PHE A 9 2.64 0.42 5.94
N GLN A 10 3.13 0.55 7.17
CA GLN A 10 2.32 0.89 8.34
C GLN A 10 1.62 2.24 8.17
N LYS A 11 2.29 3.22 7.54
CA LYS A 11 1.66 4.50 7.14
C LYS A 11 0.40 4.30 6.29
N LEU A 12 0.48 3.43 5.28
CA LEU A 12 -0.69 3.07 4.47
C LEU A 12 -1.83 2.48 5.33
N TRP A 13 -1.49 1.61 6.28
CA TRP A 13 -2.51 0.97 7.13
C TRP A 13 -3.15 1.95 8.11
N HIS A 14 -2.40 2.91 8.65
CA HIS A 14 -2.98 3.98 9.47
C HIS A 14 -3.90 4.88 8.64
N LEU A 15 -3.51 5.27 7.41
CA LEU A 15 -4.36 6.05 6.51
C LEU A 15 -5.69 5.34 6.20
N LEU A 16 -5.70 4.01 6.12
CA LEU A 16 -6.92 3.24 5.94
C LEU A 16 -7.84 3.33 7.17
N LEU A 17 -7.28 3.28 8.38
CA LEU A 17 -8.04 3.46 9.62
C LEU A 17 -8.64 4.87 9.71
N ASP A 18 -7.83 5.90 9.40
CA ASP A 18 -8.27 7.30 9.41
C ASP A 18 -9.43 7.55 8.44
N LYS A 19 -9.49 6.77 7.35
CA LYS A 19 -10.51 6.87 6.30
C LYS A 19 -11.65 5.87 6.46
N ASN A 20 -11.66 5.09 7.54
CA ASN A 20 -12.59 3.99 7.76
C ASN A 20 -12.72 3.08 6.52
N MET A 21 -11.59 2.73 5.91
CA MET A 21 -11.51 1.97 4.66
C MET A 21 -10.83 0.62 4.90
N THR A 22 -11.42 -0.45 4.40
CA THR A 22 -10.85 -1.80 4.47
C THR A 22 -9.79 -2.02 3.39
N LYS A 23 -8.92 -3.01 3.59
CA LYS A 23 -7.93 -3.42 2.56
C LYS A 23 -8.57 -3.91 1.26
N LYS A 24 -9.79 -4.47 1.36
CA LYS A 24 -10.58 -4.92 0.20
C LYS A 24 -11.07 -3.71 -0.60
N GLU A 25 -11.66 -2.74 0.07
CA GLU A 25 -12.09 -1.48 -0.58
C GLU A 25 -10.91 -0.72 -1.19
N LEU A 26 -9.75 -0.70 -0.52
CA LEU A 26 -8.55 -0.13 -1.11
C LEU A 26 -8.16 -0.86 -2.40
N ALA A 27 -8.18 -2.19 -2.40
CA ALA A 27 -7.83 -2.99 -3.56
C ALA A 27 -8.76 -2.70 -4.76
N GLU A 28 -10.06 -2.60 -4.48
CA GLU A 28 -11.08 -2.24 -5.46
C GLU A 28 -10.88 -0.81 -5.99
N LYS A 29 -10.72 0.18 -5.10
CA LYS A 29 -10.52 1.60 -5.48
C LYS A 29 -9.22 1.86 -6.23
N ALA A 30 -8.15 1.15 -5.89
CA ALA A 30 -6.85 1.28 -6.53
C ALA A 30 -6.72 0.39 -7.78
N GLU A 31 -7.76 -0.39 -8.12
CA GLU A 31 -7.76 -1.37 -9.21
C GLU A 31 -6.55 -2.33 -9.14
N VAL A 32 -6.26 -2.83 -7.93
CA VAL A 32 -5.18 -3.80 -7.69
C VAL A 32 -5.73 -5.13 -7.20
N SER A 33 -5.01 -6.21 -7.52
CA SER A 33 -5.38 -7.54 -7.09
C SER A 33 -5.20 -7.75 -5.58
N VAL A 34 -5.93 -8.72 -5.02
CA VAL A 34 -5.73 -9.20 -3.63
C VAL A 34 -4.28 -9.67 -3.41
N SER A 35 -3.65 -10.26 -4.43
CA SER A 35 -2.24 -10.65 -4.38
C SER A 35 -1.29 -9.44 -4.26
N SER A 36 -1.66 -8.28 -4.81
CA SER A 36 -0.91 -7.04 -4.65
C SER A 36 -0.96 -6.54 -3.21
N MET A 37 -2.13 -6.63 -2.56
CA MET A 37 -2.28 -6.31 -1.13
C MET A 37 -1.45 -7.23 -0.23
N ALA A 38 -1.39 -8.53 -0.56
CA ALA A 38 -0.57 -9.49 0.17
C ALA A 38 0.94 -9.19 0.05
N ARG A 39 1.40 -8.67 -1.09
CA ARG A 39 2.79 -8.22 -1.28
C ARG A 39 3.12 -7.01 -0.39
N LEU A 40 2.24 -6.02 -0.34
CA LEU A 40 2.42 -4.85 0.54
C LEU A 40 2.48 -5.26 2.01
N LYS A 41 1.65 -6.24 2.44
CA LYS A 41 1.71 -6.78 3.80
C LYS A 41 3.07 -7.42 4.14
N LYS A 42 3.79 -7.95 3.14
CA LYS A 42 5.13 -8.54 3.27
C LYS A 42 6.27 -7.55 3.00
N GLY A 43 5.98 -6.24 2.99
CA GLY A 43 6.99 -5.21 2.71
C GLY A 43 7.56 -5.22 1.29
N ILE A 44 6.84 -5.81 0.32
CA ILE A 44 7.25 -5.89 -1.09
C ILE A 44 6.50 -4.81 -1.88
N PRO A 45 7.20 -3.81 -2.46
CA PRO A 45 6.56 -2.77 -3.26
C PRO A 45 6.03 -3.33 -4.58
N LEU A 46 5.09 -2.59 -5.17
CA LEU A 46 4.53 -2.86 -6.49
C LEU A 46 5.24 -2.00 -7.56
N SER A 47 4.79 -2.08 -8.81
CA SER A 47 5.21 -1.13 -9.84
C SER A 47 4.79 0.29 -9.45
N TYR A 48 5.55 1.29 -9.92
CA TYR A 48 5.28 2.69 -9.62
C TYR A 48 3.84 3.10 -9.97
N ASP A 49 3.32 2.66 -11.12
CA ASP A 49 1.92 2.91 -11.53
C ASP A 49 0.90 2.41 -10.49
N ARG A 50 1.07 1.17 -9.99
CA ARG A 50 0.18 0.61 -8.96
C ARG A 50 0.32 1.34 -7.63
N MET A 51 1.54 1.73 -7.26
CA MET A 51 1.77 2.53 -6.06
C MET A 51 1.06 3.89 -6.17
N GLN A 52 1.09 4.53 -7.34
CA GLN A 52 0.38 5.78 -7.63
C GLN A 52 -1.14 5.63 -7.54
N ARG A 53 -1.71 4.53 -8.04
CA ARG A 53 -3.15 4.24 -7.87
C ARG A 53 -3.54 4.10 -6.40
N ILE A 54 -2.71 3.42 -5.59
CA ILE A 54 -2.92 3.32 -4.14
C ILE A 54 -2.88 4.70 -3.49
N CYS A 55 -1.90 5.54 -3.84
CA CYS A 55 -1.81 6.92 -3.33
C CYS A 55 -3.09 7.70 -3.60
N LYS A 56 -3.58 7.66 -4.85
CA LYS A 56 -4.85 8.30 -5.24
C LYS A 56 -6.04 7.75 -4.46
N ALA A 57 -6.12 6.43 -4.28
CA ALA A 57 -7.21 5.79 -3.55
C ALA A 57 -7.27 6.17 -2.07
N VAL A 58 -6.12 6.43 -1.44
CA VAL A 58 -6.04 6.95 -0.07
C VAL A 58 -5.91 8.48 0.00
N GLY A 59 -5.96 9.19 -1.13
CA GLY A 59 -5.96 10.66 -1.17
C GLY A 59 -4.64 11.31 -0.76
N VAL A 60 -3.51 10.71 -1.12
CA VAL A 60 -2.16 11.30 -0.99
C VAL A 60 -1.48 11.38 -2.36
N SER A 61 -0.46 12.23 -2.48
CA SER A 61 0.18 12.54 -3.77
C SER A 61 1.53 11.85 -3.98
N ASP A 62 2.26 11.50 -2.91
CA ASP A 62 3.56 10.85 -3.00
C ASP A 62 3.52 9.44 -2.38
N VAL A 63 4.23 8.50 -3.01
CA VAL A 63 4.42 7.13 -2.51
C VAL A 63 5.16 7.13 -1.16
N LYS A 64 5.98 8.15 -0.90
CA LYS A 64 6.67 8.34 0.40
C LYS A 64 5.70 8.58 1.56
N ASP A 65 4.47 9.01 1.30
CA ASP A 65 3.45 9.22 2.33
C ASP A 65 2.82 7.91 2.80
N ILE A 66 2.99 6.82 2.04
CA ILE A 66 2.40 5.51 2.33
C ILE A 66 3.43 4.41 2.63
N MET A 67 4.73 4.70 2.49
CA MET A 67 5.80 3.73 2.71
C MET A 67 7.05 4.34 3.34
N ASP A 68 7.75 3.56 4.15
CA ASP A 68 9.08 3.85 4.69
C ASP A 68 10.08 2.79 4.23
N LYS A 69 11.35 3.19 4.06
CA LYS A 69 12.44 2.23 3.89
C LYS A 69 12.80 1.62 5.25
N VAL A 70 13.02 0.30 5.27
CA VAL A 70 13.48 -0.46 6.45
C VAL A 70 14.94 -0.83 6.30
#